data_AF-A0A3M1B6I6-F1
#
_entry.id   AF-A0A3M1B6I6-F1
#
_cell.length_a   1.000
_cell.length_b   1.000
_cell.length_c   1.000
_cell.angle_alpha   90.00
_cell.angle_beta   90.00
_cell.angle_gamma   90.00
#
_symmetry.space_group_name_H-M   'P 1'
#
loop_
_entity.id
_entity.type
_entity.pdbx_description
1 polymer ?
#
loop_
_entity_poly.entity_id
_entity_poly.type
_entity_poly.pdbx_seq_one_letter_code
_entity_poly.pdbx_strand_id
1 'polypeptide(L)'
;MAKIEFKRIEEGIYSYLDNALEEGKIDRQSYEMAKANCIKYLDEWLTDENFLRISPNVRNGIYKAVEDGRWEDIVNTFRKKMSFGTGGIRGFMAMDRDSIIRLKEEGLDAPILKGPNTINNIVLLLTSAGVAQFGRERGFSKIVIGYDSRIRGGDFAKLIAQEFLAYGFTVYLFDEACPFPEVTFAIPHVKADMGILLSASHNDYRYNGYKL
;
A
#
# COMPACT_ATOMS: atom_id res chain seq x y z
N MET A 1 19.72 -13.36 17.18
CA MET A 1 18.75 -13.98 16.25
C MET A 1 18.56 -13.15 14.97
N ALA A 2 18.34 -11.82 15.02
CA ALA A 2 18.07 -10.98 13.83
C ALA A 2 19.14 -10.98 12.70
N LYS A 3 20.45 -11.04 13.00
CA LYS A 3 21.50 -11.02 11.96
C LYS A 3 21.52 -12.26 11.06
N ILE A 4 21.09 -13.41 11.57
CA ILE A 4 21.09 -14.68 10.82
C ILE A 4 19.94 -14.70 9.80
N GLU A 5 18.79 -14.11 10.16
CA GLU A 5 17.65 -13.97 9.25
C GLU A 5 17.96 -13.03 8.09
N PHE A 6 18.61 -11.90 8.37
CA PHE A 6 18.88 -10.90 7.33
C PHE A 6 19.79 -11.41 6.21
N LYS A 7 20.86 -12.13 6.59
CA LYS A 7 21.77 -12.75 5.62
C LYS A 7 21.04 -13.77 4.73
N ARG A 8 20.17 -14.60 5.31
CA ARG A 8 19.35 -15.57 4.57
C ARG A 8 18.41 -14.88 3.57
N ILE A 9 17.80 -13.75 3.97
CA ILE A 9 16.91 -12.96 3.12
C ILE A 9 17.69 -12.38 1.94
N GLU A 10 18.86 -11.81 2.19
CA GLU A 10 19.73 -11.24 1.16
C GLU A 10 20.17 -12.29 0.12
N GLU A 11 20.66 -13.44 0.58
CA GLU A 11 21.05 -14.55 -0.29
C GLU A 11 19.86 -15.07 -1.12
N GLY A 12 18.69 -15.20 -0.50
CA GLY A 12 17.47 -15.65 -1.20
C GLY A 12 17.00 -14.68 -2.28
N ILE A 13 17.00 -13.37 -1.99
CA ILE A 13 16.64 -12.33 -2.96
C ILE A 13 17.64 -12.30 -4.11
N TYR A 14 18.95 -12.30 -3.84
CA TYR A 14 19.96 -12.23 -4.88
C TYR A 14 19.98 -13.49 -5.75
N SER A 15 19.87 -14.68 -5.16
CA SER A 15 19.78 -15.92 -5.93
C SER A 15 18.55 -15.94 -6.84
N TYR A 16 17.38 -15.48 -6.37
CA TYR A 16 16.21 -15.34 -7.23
C TYR A 16 16.43 -14.34 -8.36
N LEU A 17 17.00 -13.16 -8.07
CA LEU A 17 17.23 -12.12 -9.08
C LEU A 17 18.21 -12.56 -10.15
N ASP A 18 19.31 -13.23 -9.77
CA ASP A 18 20.31 -13.74 -10.69
C ASP A 18 19.69 -14.80 -11.62
N ASN A 19 18.96 -15.78 -11.06
CA ASN A 19 18.24 -16.79 -11.84
C ASN A 19 17.18 -16.17 -12.76
N ALA A 20 16.40 -15.20 -12.26
CA ALA A 20 15.34 -14.56 -13.04
C ALA A 20 15.90 -13.74 -14.22
N LEU A 21 17.09 -13.15 -14.07
CA LEU A 21 17.78 -12.44 -15.15
C LEU A 21 18.34 -13.43 -16.18
N GLU A 22 18.96 -14.53 -15.73
CA GLU A 22 19.51 -15.59 -16.60
C GLU A 22 18.41 -16.28 -17.42
N GLU A 23 17.25 -16.53 -16.81
CA GLU A 23 16.07 -17.11 -17.47
C GLU A 23 15.29 -16.10 -18.33
N GLY A 24 15.68 -14.83 -18.34
CA GLY A 24 15.01 -13.77 -19.10
C GLY A 24 13.62 -13.38 -18.57
N LYS A 25 13.29 -13.74 -17.32
CA LYS A 25 12.04 -13.36 -16.65
C LYS A 25 11.98 -11.87 -16.29
N ILE A 26 13.15 -11.27 -16.07
CA ILE A 26 13.30 -9.83 -15.80
C ILE A 26 14.38 -9.24 -16.70
N ASP A 27 14.21 -7.97 -17.06
CA ASP A 27 15.22 -7.21 -17.78
C ASP A 27 16.31 -6.68 -16.82
N ARG A 28 17.42 -6.20 -17.39
CA ARG A 28 18.56 -5.70 -16.61
C ARG A 28 18.21 -4.48 -15.75
N GLN A 29 17.34 -3.59 -16.22
CA GLN A 29 16.93 -2.41 -15.46
C GLN A 29 16.11 -2.83 -14.22
N SER A 30 15.17 -3.75 -14.39
CA SER A 30 14.38 -4.33 -13.30
C SER A 30 15.27 -5.03 -12.27
N TYR A 31 16.28 -5.76 -12.73
CA TYR A 31 17.29 -6.42 -11.87
C TYR A 31 18.08 -5.42 -11.02
N GLU A 32 18.69 -4.40 -11.64
CA GLU A 32 19.51 -3.42 -10.94
C GLU A 32 18.69 -2.62 -9.91
N MET A 33 17.46 -2.25 -10.30
CA MET A 33 16.52 -1.59 -9.38
C MET A 33 16.19 -2.47 -8.17
N ALA A 34 15.91 -3.76 -8.40
CA ALA A 34 15.61 -4.68 -7.31
C ALA A 34 16.82 -4.92 -6.40
N LYS A 35 18.03 -5.10 -6.95
CA LYS A 35 19.26 -5.23 -6.16
C LYS A 35 19.53 -3.99 -5.29
N ALA A 36 19.29 -2.79 -5.82
CA ALA A 36 19.49 -1.54 -5.09
C ALA A 36 18.46 -1.30 -3.98
N ASN A 37 17.21 -1.74 -4.16
CA ASN A 37 16.10 -1.31 -3.32
C ASN A 37 15.57 -2.37 -2.35
N CYS A 38 15.54 -3.65 -2.74
CA CYS A 38 14.80 -4.67 -1.99
C CYS A 38 15.25 -4.78 -0.53
N ILE A 39 16.56 -4.92 -0.30
CA ILE A 39 17.12 -5.06 1.05
C ILE A 39 16.89 -3.80 1.88
N LYS A 40 17.11 -2.63 1.29
CA LYS A 40 16.90 -1.34 1.94
C LYS A 40 15.46 -1.17 2.43
N TYR A 41 14.48 -1.41 1.56
CA TYR A 41 13.08 -1.25 1.95
C TYR A 41 12.60 -2.37 2.86
N LEU A 42 13.11 -3.59 2.71
CA LEU A 42 12.78 -4.67 3.62
C LEU A 42 13.30 -4.40 5.04
N ASP A 43 14.50 -3.82 5.19
CA ASP A 43 15.05 -3.38 6.48
C ASP A 43 14.23 -2.27 7.12
N GLU A 44 13.87 -1.23 6.36
CA GLU A 44 12.93 -0.20 6.81
C GLU A 44 11.63 -0.82 7.34
N TRP A 45 11.04 -1.77 6.60
CA TRP A 45 9.78 -2.41 6.98
C TRP A 45 9.87 -3.41 8.13
N LEU A 46 11.04 -3.96 8.40
CA LEU A 46 11.28 -4.83 9.56
C LEU A 46 11.63 -4.03 10.82
N THR A 47 12.17 -2.81 10.70
CA THR A 47 12.77 -2.09 11.82
C THR A 47 12.07 -0.78 12.20
N ASP A 48 11.29 -0.15 11.32
CA ASP A 48 10.64 1.12 11.63
C ASP A 48 9.50 0.93 12.64
N GLU A 49 9.69 1.45 13.86
CA GLU A 49 8.73 1.33 14.96
C GLU A 49 7.36 1.97 14.66
N ASN A 50 7.29 2.98 13.79
CA ASN A 50 6.00 3.54 13.38
C ASN A 50 5.26 2.57 12.46
N PHE A 51 5.97 1.90 11.55
CA PHE A 51 5.35 0.88 10.69
C PHE A 51 4.83 -0.28 11.51
N LEU A 52 5.55 -0.70 12.54
CA LEU A 52 5.13 -1.75 13.46
C LEU A 52 3.95 -1.31 14.33
N ARG A 53 3.87 -0.04 14.71
CA ARG A 53 2.70 0.50 15.40
C ARG A 53 1.46 0.54 14.50
N ILE A 54 1.64 0.93 13.24
CA ILE A 54 0.54 1.03 12.26
C ILE A 54 0.07 -0.36 11.80
N SER A 55 1.00 -1.30 11.59
CA SER A 55 0.71 -2.67 11.19
C SER A 55 1.52 -3.68 12.01
N PRO A 56 1.03 -4.07 13.21
CA PRO A 56 1.77 -4.91 14.16
C PRO A 56 2.24 -6.26 13.61
N ASN A 57 1.49 -6.80 12.65
CA ASN A 57 1.76 -8.12 12.07
C ASN A 57 2.59 -8.09 10.78
N VAL A 58 3.11 -6.93 10.37
CA VAL A 58 3.86 -6.80 9.10
C VAL A 58 5.11 -7.68 9.08
N ARG A 59 5.83 -7.78 10.20
CA ARG A 59 6.98 -8.68 10.36
C ARG A 59 6.60 -10.14 10.11
N ASN A 60 5.48 -10.59 10.69
CA ASN A 60 5.02 -11.97 10.55
C ASN A 60 4.71 -12.30 9.08
N GLY A 61 4.10 -11.37 8.35
CA GLY A 61 3.83 -11.53 6.92
C GLY A 61 5.11 -11.63 6.07
N ILE A 62 6.12 -10.81 6.37
CA ILE A 62 7.43 -10.83 5.70
C ILE A 62 8.15 -12.15 6.01
N TYR A 63 8.27 -12.51 7.29
CA TYR A 63 8.95 -13.74 7.70
C TYR A 63 8.29 -14.99 7.13
N LYS A 64 6.96 -15.06 7.10
CA LYS A 64 6.27 -16.17 6.47
C LYS A 64 6.60 -16.29 4.98
N ALA A 65 6.67 -15.18 4.25
CA ALA A 65 7.06 -15.18 2.84
C ALA A 65 8.50 -15.68 2.63
N VAL A 66 9.41 -15.33 3.54
CA VAL A 66 10.81 -15.78 3.55
C VAL A 66 10.92 -17.27 3.85
N GLU A 67 10.17 -17.77 4.84
CA GLU A 67 10.12 -19.19 5.19
C GLU A 67 9.60 -20.05 4.05
N ASP A 68 8.56 -19.56 3.35
CA ASP A 68 7.95 -20.21 2.20
C ASP A 68 8.77 -20.08 0.90
N GLY A 69 9.87 -19.33 0.92
CA GLY A 69 10.71 -19.09 -0.25
C GLY A 69 10.01 -18.31 -1.37
N ARG A 70 9.04 -17.44 -1.04
CA ARG A 70 8.29 -16.61 -2.01
C ARG A 70 9.10 -15.41 -2.48
N TRP A 71 10.29 -15.66 -3.01
CA TRP A 71 11.27 -14.63 -3.37
C TRP A 71 10.78 -13.68 -4.47
N GLU A 72 10.02 -14.19 -5.44
CA GLU A 72 9.36 -13.37 -6.46
C GLU A 72 8.40 -12.35 -5.83
N ASP A 73 7.55 -12.79 -4.91
CA ASP A 73 6.60 -11.92 -4.22
C ASP A 73 7.30 -10.87 -3.38
N ILE A 74 8.37 -11.26 -2.68
CA ILE A 74 9.21 -10.35 -1.88
C ILE A 74 9.84 -9.29 -2.79
N VAL A 75 10.48 -9.70 -3.89
CA VAL A 75 11.08 -8.77 -4.85
C VAL A 75 10.04 -7.83 -5.44
N ASN A 76 8.89 -8.35 -5.88
CA ASN A 76 7.80 -7.54 -6.42
C ASN A 76 7.25 -6.54 -5.39
N THR A 77 7.28 -6.89 -4.10
CA THR A 77 6.80 -6.07 -2.98
C THR A 77 7.79 -4.95 -2.62
N PHE A 78 9.09 -5.23 -2.68
CA PHE A 78 10.15 -4.36 -2.15
C PHE A 78 11.09 -3.74 -3.20
N ARG A 79 10.93 -4.01 -4.50
CA ARG A 79 11.82 -3.40 -5.52
C ARG A 79 11.61 -1.91 -5.74
N LYS A 80 10.44 -1.36 -5.38
CA LYS A 80 10.10 0.06 -5.57
C LYS A 80 9.01 0.54 -4.61
N LYS A 81 8.84 1.85 -4.49
CA LYS A 81 7.65 2.47 -3.87
C LYS A 81 6.56 2.61 -4.94
N MET A 82 5.30 2.50 -4.54
CA MET A 82 4.19 2.85 -5.42
C MET A 82 4.31 4.32 -5.84
N SER A 83 4.01 4.60 -7.11
CA SER A 83 4.09 5.94 -7.71
C SER A 83 2.71 6.45 -8.08
N PHE A 84 2.51 7.76 -8.01
CA PHE A 84 1.29 8.41 -8.49
C PHE A 84 1.27 8.42 -10.03
N GLY A 85 0.21 7.86 -10.63
CA GLY A 85 -0.03 7.87 -12.07
C GLY A 85 -1.19 8.79 -12.47
N THR A 86 -1.52 8.80 -13.76
CA THR A 86 -2.63 9.62 -14.31
C THR A 86 -3.99 9.32 -13.68
N GLY A 87 -4.18 8.12 -13.15
CA GLY A 87 -5.42 7.68 -12.51
C GLY A 87 -5.26 7.39 -11.01
N GLY A 88 -4.33 8.08 -10.35
CA GLY A 88 -3.98 7.87 -8.94
C GLY A 88 -2.88 6.84 -8.73
N ILE A 89 -2.69 6.44 -7.48
CA ILE A 89 -1.91 5.25 -7.10
C ILE A 89 -2.78 4.01 -7.33
N ARG A 90 -2.22 2.97 -7.94
CA ARG A 90 -2.84 1.65 -8.03
C ARG A 90 -1.80 0.58 -7.77
N GLY A 91 -2.18 -0.44 -7.03
CA GLY A 91 -1.30 -1.54 -6.71
C GLY A 91 -2.06 -2.76 -6.21
N PHE A 92 -1.37 -3.88 -6.14
CA PHE A 92 -1.89 -5.07 -5.49
C PHE A 92 -2.04 -4.82 -3.99
N MET A 93 -3.12 -5.35 -3.39
CA MET A 93 -3.23 -5.45 -1.94
C MET A 93 -2.38 -6.60 -1.39
N ALA A 94 -2.25 -7.69 -2.16
CA ALA A 94 -1.38 -8.81 -1.88
C ALA A 94 -0.96 -9.54 -3.16
N MET A 95 0.15 -10.30 -3.11
CA MET A 95 0.73 -10.98 -4.27
C MET A 95 0.05 -12.32 -4.59
N ASP A 96 -0.60 -12.94 -3.60
CA ASP A 96 -1.23 -14.25 -3.72
C ASP A 96 -2.70 -14.23 -3.25
N ARG A 97 -3.49 -15.22 -3.70
CA ARG A 97 -4.92 -15.31 -3.43
C ARG A 97 -5.22 -15.53 -1.95
N ASP A 98 -4.41 -16.34 -1.27
CA ASP A 98 -4.63 -16.68 0.13
C ASP A 98 -4.47 -15.44 1.00
N SER A 99 -3.47 -14.61 0.73
CA SER A 99 -3.27 -13.33 1.39
C SER A 99 -4.44 -12.35 1.16
N ILE A 100 -5.08 -12.38 -0.02
CA ILE A 100 -6.30 -11.59 -0.28
C ILE A 100 -7.48 -12.10 0.57
N ILE A 101 -7.63 -13.41 0.70
CA ILE A 101 -8.66 -14.02 1.55
C ILE A 101 -8.40 -13.63 3.02
N ARG A 102 -7.16 -13.74 3.50
CA ARG A 102 -6.79 -13.34 4.86
C ARG A 102 -7.02 -11.86 5.11
N LEU A 103 -6.68 -10.97 4.17
CA LEU A 103 -7.02 -9.54 4.28
C LEU A 103 -8.53 -9.33 4.40
N LYS A 104 -9.31 -10.05 3.61
CA LYS A 104 -10.78 -9.99 3.65
C LYS A 104 -11.34 -10.52 4.97
N GLU A 105 -10.74 -11.52 5.61
CA GLU A 105 -11.27 -12.14 6.82
C GLU A 105 -10.73 -11.49 8.10
N GLU A 106 -9.43 -11.25 8.16
CA GLU A 106 -8.69 -10.81 9.36
C GLU A 106 -8.51 -9.29 9.44
N GLY A 107 -8.84 -8.55 8.37
CA GLY A 107 -8.80 -7.09 8.35
C GLY A 107 -7.44 -6.51 8.02
N LEU A 108 -7.28 -5.20 8.23
CA LEU A 108 -6.10 -4.46 7.77
C LEU A 108 -4.81 -4.96 8.42
N ASP A 109 -4.85 -5.62 9.57
CA ASP A 109 -3.70 -6.16 10.28
C ASP A 109 -3.42 -7.64 10.00
N ALA A 110 -4.03 -8.22 8.96
CA ALA A 110 -3.71 -9.57 8.51
C ALA A 110 -2.18 -9.77 8.37
N PRO A 111 -1.59 -10.88 8.86
CA PRO A 111 -0.17 -11.18 8.73
C PRO A 111 0.14 -11.68 7.31
N ILE A 112 0.08 -10.76 6.35
CA ILE A 112 0.36 -10.98 4.93
C ILE A 112 1.57 -10.16 4.49
N LEU A 113 2.18 -10.55 3.37
CA LEU A 113 3.30 -9.81 2.80
C LEU A 113 2.84 -8.42 2.35
N LYS A 114 3.33 -7.39 3.04
CA LYS A 114 3.10 -5.99 2.71
C LYS A 114 4.44 -5.30 2.50
N GLY A 115 4.42 -4.26 1.69
CA GLY A 115 5.60 -3.45 1.47
C GLY A 115 5.30 -2.17 0.70
N PRO A 116 6.35 -1.46 0.30
CA PRO A 116 6.22 -0.16 -0.34
C PRO A 116 5.53 -0.21 -1.71
N ASN A 117 5.49 -1.38 -2.37
CA ASN A 117 4.82 -1.59 -3.65
C ASN A 117 3.44 -2.28 -3.53
N THR A 118 2.77 -2.22 -2.36
CA THR A 118 1.41 -2.75 -2.19
C THR A 118 0.46 -1.70 -1.60
N ILE A 119 -0.84 -1.81 -1.88
CA ILE A 119 -1.87 -1.03 -1.20
C ILE A 119 -2.09 -1.63 0.17
N ASN A 120 -1.68 -0.91 1.20
CA ASN A 120 -1.81 -1.30 2.60
C ASN A 120 -1.94 -0.06 3.50
N ASN A 121 -2.23 -0.28 4.77
CA ASN A 121 -2.41 0.76 5.78
C ASN A 121 -1.20 1.71 5.90
N ILE A 122 0.03 1.20 5.91
CA ILE A 122 1.23 2.05 6.02
C ILE A 122 1.35 2.98 4.81
N VAL A 123 1.25 2.44 3.58
CA VAL A 123 1.43 3.25 2.37
C VAL A 123 0.30 4.28 2.21
N LEU A 124 -0.94 3.89 2.53
CA LEU A 124 -2.08 4.81 2.43
C LEU A 124 -2.00 5.93 3.47
N LEU A 125 -1.55 5.64 4.70
CA LEU A 125 -1.34 6.67 5.72
C LEU A 125 -0.21 7.61 5.33
N LEU A 126 0.94 7.10 4.89
CA LEU A 126 2.06 7.95 4.42
C LEU A 126 1.64 8.85 3.25
N THR A 127 0.87 8.31 2.30
CA THR A 127 0.33 9.09 1.18
C THR A 127 -0.62 10.18 1.69
N SER A 128 -1.53 9.81 2.59
CA SER A 128 -2.55 10.73 3.14
C SER A 128 -1.93 11.83 3.98
N ALA A 129 -0.90 11.53 4.79
CA ALA A 129 -0.14 12.50 5.57
C ALA A 129 0.49 13.58 4.66
N GLY A 130 1.08 13.17 3.53
CA GLY A 130 1.63 14.09 2.54
C GLY A 130 0.55 14.98 1.90
N VAL A 131 -0.60 14.40 1.53
CA VAL A 131 -1.74 15.16 0.97
C VAL A 131 -2.34 16.12 2.00
N ALA A 132 -2.52 15.68 3.24
CA ALA A 132 -3.06 16.50 4.32
C ALA A 132 -2.12 17.67 4.65
N GLN A 133 -0.81 17.43 4.70
CA GLN A 133 0.18 18.50 4.87
C GLN A 133 0.10 19.51 3.74
N PHE A 134 0.12 19.05 2.49
CA PHE A 134 -0.02 19.93 1.32
C PHE A 134 -1.31 20.76 1.39
N GLY A 135 -2.45 20.13 1.73
CA GLY A 135 -3.73 20.83 1.86
C GLY A 135 -3.68 21.92 2.93
N ARG A 136 -3.09 21.65 4.10
CA ARG A 136 -2.94 22.65 5.17
C ARG A 136 -2.10 23.84 4.72
N GLU A 137 -1.01 23.60 4.01
CA GLU A 137 -0.15 24.66 3.46
C GLU A 137 -0.89 25.54 2.43
N ARG A 138 -1.93 24.99 1.78
CA ARG A 138 -2.82 25.73 0.88
C ARG A 138 -4.02 26.40 1.57
N GLY A 139 -4.17 26.23 2.88
CA GLY A 139 -5.34 26.72 3.62
C GLY A 139 -6.62 25.90 3.38
N PHE A 140 -6.49 24.68 2.86
CA PHE A 140 -7.61 23.76 2.72
C PHE A 140 -8.05 23.23 4.07
N SER A 141 -9.34 22.94 4.20
CA SER A 141 -9.96 22.57 5.47
C SER A 141 -11.04 21.50 5.33
N LYS A 142 -11.45 21.13 4.11
CA LYS A 142 -12.52 20.17 3.88
C LYS A 142 -12.13 19.13 2.83
N ILE A 143 -12.45 17.87 3.11
CA ILE A 143 -12.18 16.77 2.19
C ILE A 143 -13.36 15.80 2.10
N VAL A 144 -13.63 15.30 0.90
CA VAL A 144 -14.55 14.17 0.68
C VAL A 144 -13.73 12.89 0.53
N ILE A 145 -14.16 11.80 1.17
CA ILE A 145 -13.50 10.50 1.06
C ILE A 145 -14.55 9.45 0.72
N GLY A 146 -14.33 8.70 -0.37
CA GLY A 146 -15.17 7.59 -0.79
C GLY A 146 -14.35 6.36 -1.17
N TYR A 147 -15.04 5.26 -1.44
CA TYR A 147 -14.44 3.98 -1.83
C TYR A 147 -15.40 3.16 -2.71
N ASP A 148 -14.85 2.29 -3.55
CA ASP A 148 -15.64 1.31 -4.30
C ASP A 148 -15.77 -0.04 -3.55
N SER A 149 -16.39 -1.04 -4.17
CA SER A 149 -16.67 -2.36 -3.56
C SER A 149 -15.46 -3.27 -3.34
N ARG A 150 -14.23 -2.76 -3.51
CA ARG A 150 -13.01 -3.54 -3.31
C ARG A 150 -12.82 -3.96 -1.86
N ILE A 151 -12.08 -5.05 -1.70
CA ILE A 151 -11.80 -5.65 -0.40
C ILE A 151 -11.23 -4.58 0.53
N ARG A 152 -11.87 -4.46 1.70
CA ARG A 152 -11.49 -3.54 2.78
C ARG A 152 -11.43 -2.06 2.36
N GLY A 153 -12.07 -1.67 1.25
CA GLY A 153 -12.15 -0.28 0.81
C GLY A 153 -12.69 0.66 1.88
N GLY A 154 -13.78 0.27 2.56
CA GLY A 154 -14.34 1.06 3.66
C GLY A 154 -13.43 1.16 4.89
N ASP A 155 -12.67 0.10 5.20
CA ASP A 155 -11.74 0.12 6.33
C ASP A 155 -10.55 1.05 6.03
N PHE A 156 -10.02 0.99 4.81
CA PHE A 156 -9.01 1.94 4.34
C PHE A 156 -9.53 3.39 4.29
N ALA A 157 -10.77 3.61 3.84
CA ALA A 157 -11.36 4.95 3.79
C ALA A 157 -11.53 5.55 5.19
N LYS A 158 -11.96 4.73 6.16
CA LYS A 158 -12.04 5.12 7.58
C LYS A 158 -10.66 5.47 8.15
N LEU A 159 -9.64 4.67 7.84
CA LEU A 159 -8.27 4.91 8.27
C LEU A 159 -7.74 6.26 7.74
N ILE A 160 -7.97 6.54 6.46
CA ILE A 160 -7.59 7.83 5.84
C ILE A 160 -8.39 8.98 6.45
N ALA A 161 -9.69 8.80 6.67
CA ALA A 161 -10.52 9.81 7.33
C ALA A 161 -9.99 10.19 8.71
N GLN A 162 -9.55 9.21 9.51
CA GLN A 162 -8.93 9.47 10.82
C GLN A 162 -7.65 10.30 10.71
N GLU A 163 -6.80 10.02 9.72
CA GLU A 163 -5.59 10.82 9.44
C GLU A 163 -5.96 12.27 9.13
N PHE A 164 -6.90 12.52 8.22
CA PHE A 164 -7.32 13.88 7.87
C PHE A 164 -7.98 14.63 9.03
N LEU A 165 -8.76 13.94 9.87
CA LEU A 165 -9.30 14.51 11.11
C LEU A 165 -8.16 14.93 12.06
N ALA A 166 -7.12 14.12 12.20
CA ALA A 166 -5.95 14.45 13.03
C ALA A 166 -5.18 15.67 12.50
N TYR A 167 -5.19 15.90 11.18
CA TYR A 167 -4.65 17.11 10.55
C TYR A 167 -5.60 18.33 10.62
N GLY A 168 -6.78 18.20 11.21
CA GLY A 168 -7.73 19.29 11.42
C GLY A 168 -8.67 19.58 10.25
N PHE A 169 -8.83 18.64 9.31
CA PHE A 169 -9.82 18.76 8.24
C PHE A 169 -11.22 18.38 8.74
N THR A 170 -12.23 19.03 8.18
CA THR A 170 -13.60 18.48 8.16
C THR A 170 -13.66 17.38 7.11
N VAL A 171 -14.03 16.18 7.53
CA VAL A 171 -14.07 15.01 6.66
C VAL A 171 -15.52 14.63 6.36
N TYR A 172 -15.85 14.56 5.07
CA TYR A 172 -17.09 14.00 4.54
C TYR A 172 -16.80 12.60 4.01
N LEU A 173 -17.03 11.59 4.85
CA LEU A 173 -16.81 10.19 4.52
C LEU A 173 -18.13 9.55 4.03
N PHE A 174 -18.10 8.89 2.88
CA PHE A 174 -19.22 8.05 2.43
C PHE A 174 -19.42 6.86 3.39
N ASP A 175 -20.67 6.59 3.74
CA ASP A 175 -21.08 5.52 4.65
C ASP A 175 -21.11 4.13 3.99
N GLU A 176 -21.27 4.09 2.67
CA GLU A 176 -21.21 2.87 1.87
C GLU A 176 -20.33 3.01 0.60
N ALA A 177 -20.16 1.89 -0.12
CA ALA A 177 -19.40 1.89 -1.36
C ALA A 177 -20.14 2.70 -2.43
N CYS A 178 -19.43 3.64 -3.06
CA CYS A 178 -20.00 4.60 -3.99
C CYS A 178 -19.24 4.61 -5.34
N PRO A 179 -19.93 4.87 -6.46
CA PRO A 179 -19.27 5.04 -7.74
C PRO A 179 -18.54 6.38 -7.84
N PHE A 180 -17.52 6.47 -8.68
CA PHE A 180 -16.71 7.69 -8.87
C PHE A 180 -17.53 8.97 -9.13
N PRO A 181 -18.60 8.96 -9.95
CA PRO A 181 -19.43 10.15 -10.17
C PRO A 181 -20.02 10.76 -8.89
N GLU A 182 -20.41 9.95 -7.91
CA GLU A 182 -20.97 10.45 -6.65
C GLU A 182 -19.93 11.20 -5.82
N VAL A 183 -18.71 10.65 -5.70
CA VAL A 183 -17.61 11.34 -5.02
C VAL A 183 -17.29 12.66 -5.72
N THR A 184 -17.21 12.67 -7.05
CA THR A 184 -16.91 13.90 -7.80
C THR A 184 -18.03 14.94 -7.73
N PHE A 185 -19.28 14.50 -7.58
CA PHE A 185 -20.42 15.39 -7.36
C PHE A 185 -20.42 15.97 -5.94
N ALA A 186 -20.07 15.15 -4.94
CA ALA A 186 -20.07 15.55 -3.53
C ALA A 186 -19.07 16.68 -3.24
N ILE A 187 -17.89 16.67 -3.85
CA ILE A 187 -16.82 17.67 -3.62
C ILE A 187 -17.35 19.11 -3.77
N PRO A 188 -17.87 19.56 -4.93
CA PRO A 188 -18.42 20.90 -5.05
C PRO A 188 -19.72 21.08 -4.25
N HIS A 189 -20.52 20.02 -4.07
CA HIS A 189 -21.78 20.10 -3.34
C HIS A 189 -21.59 20.51 -1.86
N VAL A 190 -20.61 19.92 -1.17
CA VAL A 190 -20.28 20.25 0.23
C VAL A 190 -19.20 21.34 0.34
N LYS A 191 -18.77 21.89 -0.80
CA LYS A 191 -17.68 22.87 -0.91
C LYS A 191 -16.40 22.36 -0.25
N ALA A 192 -16.04 21.11 -0.53
CA ALA A 192 -14.76 20.55 -0.13
C ALA A 192 -13.64 21.03 -1.05
N ASP A 193 -12.42 21.09 -0.52
CA ASP A 193 -11.23 21.54 -1.24
C ASP A 193 -10.56 20.40 -2.02
N MET A 194 -10.77 19.17 -1.56
CA MET A 194 -10.16 17.94 -2.08
C MET A 194 -11.13 16.76 -2.02
N GLY A 195 -10.85 15.73 -2.80
CA GLY A 195 -11.53 14.44 -2.73
C GLY A 195 -10.55 13.28 -2.78
N ILE A 196 -10.85 12.19 -2.09
CA ILE A 196 -10.14 10.92 -2.23
C ILE A 196 -11.14 9.84 -2.62
N LEU A 197 -10.81 9.04 -3.64
CA LEU A 197 -11.52 7.80 -3.94
C LEU A 197 -10.56 6.61 -3.84
N LEU A 198 -10.90 5.63 -3.00
CA LEU A 198 -10.26 4.34 -3.02
C LEU A 198 -10.85 3.45 -4.11
N SER A 199 -10.12 3.27 -5.20
CA SER A 199 -10.53 2.45 -6.34
C SER A 199 -9.36 2.19 -7.30
N ALA A 200 -9.26 0.95 -7.79
CA ALA A 200 -8.42 0.62 -8.94
C ALA A 200 -9.20 0.52 -10.26
N SER A 201 -10.41 1.10 -10.34
CA SER A 201 -11.19 1.15 -11.59
C SER A 201 -11.42 -0.24 -12.19
N HIS A 202 -10.88 -0.53 -13.39
CA HIS A 202 -11.06 -1.77 -14.13
C HIS A 202 -10.10 -2.90 -13.71
N ASN A 203 -9.14 -2.63 -12.81
CA ASN A 203 -8.19 -3.65 -12.36
C ASN A 203 -8.91 -4.80 -11.64
N ASP A 204 -8.33 -6.01 -11.63
CA ASP A 204 -8.95 -7.15 -10.97
C ASP A 204 -9.06 -7.00 -9.43
N TYR A 205 -9.77 -7.91 -8.77
CA TYR A 205 -10.11 -7.84 -7.34
C TYR A 205 -8.90 -7.76 -6.40
N ARG A 206 -7.71 -8.17 -6.84
CA ARG A 206 -6.47 -8.10 -6.04
C ARG A 206 -5.93 -6.68 -5.94
N TYR A 207 -6.36 -5.78 -6.82
CA TYR A 207 -5.93 -4.39 -6.82
C TYR A 207 -6.81 -3.53 -5.94
N ASN A 208 -6.20 -2.47 -5.43
CA ASN A 208 -6.91 -1.29 -4.95
C ASN A 208 -6.11 -0.04 -5.35
N GLY A 209 -6.59 1.15 -5.00
CA GLY A 209 -5.98 2.38 -5.42
C GLY A 209 -6.34 3.55 -4.54
N TYR A 210 -5.65 4.66 -4.76
CA TYR A 210 -5.84 5.94 -4.11
C TYR A 210 -5.86 7.00 -5.19
N LYS A 211 -7.01 7.64 -5.40
CA LYS A 211 -7.17 8.77 -6.31
C LYS A 211 -7.34 10.03 -5.48
N LEU A 212 -6.65 11.10 -5.88
CA LEU A 212 -6.77 12.45 -5.34
C LEU A 212 -7.46 13.34 -6.38
#